data_AF-A0A956N732-F1
#
_entry.id   AF-A0A956N732-F1
#
_cell.length_a   1.000
_cell.length_b   1.000
_cell.length_c   1.000
_cell.angle_alpha   90.00
_cell.angle_beta   90.00
_cell.angle_gamma   90.00
#
_symmetry.space_group_name_H-M   'P 1'
#
loop_
_entity.id
_entity.type
_entity.pdbx_description
1 polymer ?
#
loop_
_entity_poly.entity_id
_entity_poly.type
_entity_poly.pdbx_seq_one_letter_code
_entity_poly.pdbx_strand_id
1 'polypeptide(L)'
;MNWLRNAETRIAILAIAAIVTHLVLRYLAHVSGTVAGFATWDVPLLVALVLGGIPLVLELLRLAWNREFGSDLLAGISIVTSVILGEYLAGTLVVLMLSGGQALENYAVRSASSVLEALARRMPTVAHRRRGGAIEDVPLDDVRPDDEIAIFPHEICPVDGVVIDGHGV
;
A
#
# COMPACT_ATOMS: atom_id res chain seq x y z
N MET A 1 -1.95 -10.26 8.52
CA MET A 1 -2.22 -8.96 7.88
C MET A 1 -1.75 -8.93 6.40
N ASN A 2 -2.21 -9.86 5.55
CA ASN A 2 -1.77 -9.94 4.13
C ASN A 2 -2.94 -9.80 3.13
N TRP A 3 -4.17 -9.55 3.61
CA TRP A 3 -5.37 -9.64 2.79
C TRP A 3 -5.62 -8.40 1.90
N LEU A 4 -5.19 -7.21 2.34
CA LEU A 4 -5.33 -5.95 1.58
C LEU A 4 -4.26 -5.79 0.48
N ARG A 5 -3.04 -6.30 0.70
CA ARG A 5 -1.86 -6.09 -0.19
C ARG A 5 -2.06 -6.46 -1.66
N ASN A 6 -2.92 -7.43 -1.93
CA ASN A 6 -3.17 -7.93 -3.29
C ASN A 6 -4.60 -7.63 -3.76
N ALA A 7 -5.52 -7.26 -2.87
CA ALA A 7 -6.94 -7.17 -3.23
C ALA A 7 -7.19 -6.01 -4.20
N GLU A 8 -6.75 -4.80 -3.86
CA GLU A 8 -6.93 -3.59 -4.68
C GLU A 8 -6.26 -3.73 -6.04
N THR A 9 -5.00 -4.18 -6.08
CA THR A 9 -4.27 -4.37 -7.34
C THR A 9 -4.94 -5.44 -8.22
N ARG A 10 -5.45 -6.53 -7.63
CA ARG A 10 -6.22 -7.54 -8.39
C ARG A 10 -7.53 -6.95 -8.93
N ILE A 11 -8.23 -6.13 -8.15
CA ILE A 11 -9.47 -5.46 -8.57
C ILE A 11 -9.17 -4.50 -9.74
N ALA A 12 -8.10 -3.72 -9.65
CA ALA A 12 -7.68 -2.81 -10.72
C ALA A 12 -7.32 -3.57 -12.00
N ILE A 13 -6.53 -4.64 -11.90
CA ILE A 13 -6.17 -5.50 -13.05
C ILE A 13 -7.42 -6.14 -13.66
N LEU A 14 -8.34 -6.61 -12.83
CA LEU A 14 -9.59 -7.22 -13.27
C LEU A 14 -10.49 -6.20 -13.97
N ALA A 15 -10.58 -4.96 -13.47
CA ALA A 15 -11.30 -3.88 -14.12
C ALA A 15 -10.68 -3.49 -15.47
N ILE A 16 -9.34 -3.39 -15.57
CA ILE A 16 -8.65 -3.18 -16.85
C ILE A 16 -8.97 -4.31 -17.83
N ALA A 17 -8.82 -5.56 -17.39
CA ALA A 17 -9.08 -6.73 -18.23
C ALA A 17 -10.53 -6.77 -18.72
N ALA A 18 -11.49 -6.42 -17.86
CA ALA A 18 -12.90 -6.34 -18.23
C ALA A 18 -13.19 -5.22 -19.23
N ILE A 19 -12.63 -4.02 -19.03
CA ILE A 19 -12.81 -2.88 -19.95
C ILE A 19 -12.19 -3.22 -21.31
N VAL A 20 -10.98 -3.77 -21.34
CA VAL A 20 -10.31 -4.18 -22.59
C VAL A 20 -11.13 -5.26 -23.29
N THR A 21 -11.60 -6.27 -22.55
CA THR A 21 -12.42 -7.35 -23.10
C THR A 21 -13.74 -6.80 -23.65
N HIS A 22 -14.41 -5.89 -22.95
CA HIS A 22 -15.61 -5.21 -23.43
C HIS A 22 -15.34 -4.46 -24.75
N LEU A 23 -14.28 -3.66 -24.81
CA LEU A 23 -13.95 -2.87 -26.00
C LEU A 23 -13.56 -3.77 -27.20
N VAL A 24 -12.77 -4.81 -26.96
CA VAL A 24 -12.37 -5.78 -27.99
C VAL A 24 -13.58 -6.55 -28.50
N LEU A 25 -14.44 -7.03 -27.60
CA LEU A 25 -15.68 -7.66 -28.01
C LEU A 25 -16.47 -6.65 -28.85
N ARG A 26 -16.82 -5.49 -28.30
CA ARG A 26 -17.72 -4.49 -28.91
C ARG A 26 -17.26 -3.99 -30.29
N TYR A 27 -15.99 -3.63 -30.44
CA TYR A 27 -15.49 -2.97 -31.66
C TYR A 27 -14.76 -3.91 -32.61
N LEU A 28 -14.06 -4.93 -32.10
CA LEU A 28 -13.28 -5.84 -32.94
C LEU A 28 -14.11 -7.04 -33.38
N ALA A 29 -14.77 -7.71 -32.42
CA ALA A 29 -15.36 -9.01 -32.68
C ALA A 29 -16.78 -8.95 -33.27
N HIS A 30 -17.45 -7.79 -33.24
CA HIS A 30 -18.82 -7.58 -33.75
C HIS A 30 -19.85 -8.70 -33.36
N VAL A 31 -19.61 -9.38 -32.23
CA VAL A 31 -20.46 -10.39 -31.57
C VAL A 31 -21.80 -9.82 -31.06
N SER A 32 -22.77 -9.66 -31.95
CA SER A 32 -24.15 -9.23 -31.62
C SER A 32 -25.00 -10.36 -31.01
N GLY A 33 -24.49 -11.00 -29.94
CA GLY A 33 -25.22 -11.98 -29.14
C GLY A 33 -25.90 -11.36 -27.92
N THR A 34 -26.91 -12.06 -27.40
CA THR A 34 -27.47 -11.80 -26.06
C THR A 34 -27.25 -13.04 -25.20
N VAL A 35 -26.71 -12.85 -24.00
CA VAL A 35 -26.53 -13.91 -23.01
C VAL A 35 -27.27 -13.48 -21.74
N ALA A 36 -28.24 -14.28 -21.32
CA ALA A 36 -29.06 -14.01 -20.11
C ALA A 36 -29.73 -12.62 -20.09
N GLY A 37 -30.14 -12.09 -21.27
CA GLY A 37 -30.80 -10.79 -21.39
C GLY A 37 -29.88 -9.58 -21.44
N PHE A 38 -28.56 -9.77 -21.27
CA PHE A 38 -27.54 -8.73 -21.44
C PHE A 38 -26.84 -8.90 -22.78
N ALA A 39 -26.37 -7.80 -23.36
CA ALA A 39 -25.56 -7.85 -24.55
C ALA A 39 -24.23 -8.55 -24.20
N THR A 40 -23.77 -9.50 -25.02
CA THR A 40 -22.59 -10.35 -24.70
C THR A 40 -21.34 -9.53 -24.35
N TRP A 41 -21.24 -8.32 -24.90
CA TRP A 41 -20.16 -7.37 -24.67
C TRP A 41 -20.14 -6.76 -23.26
N ASP A 42 -21.27 -6.70 -22.55
CA ASP A 42 -21.37 -6.08 -21.22
C ASP A 42 -21.08 -7.07 -20.08
N VAL A 43 -21.11 -8.37 -20.38
CA VAL A 43 -20.84 -9.44 -19.40
C VAL A 43 -19.50 -9.27 -18.67
N PRO A 44 -18.37 -8.92 -19.33
CA PRO A 44 -17.11 -8.67 -18.64
C PRO A 44 -17.20 -7.51 -17.63
N LEU A 45 -17.93 -6.44 -17.96
CA LEU A 45 -18.10 -5.28 -17.08
C LEU A 45 -18.94 -5.65 -15.86
N LEU A 46 -20.03 -6.41 -16.05
CA LEU A 46 -20.84 -6.93 -14.95
C LEU A 46 -20.02 -7.81 -14.01
N VAL A 47 -19.19 -8.70 -14.56
CA VAL A 47 -18.28 -9.53 -13.74
C VAL A 47 -17.31 -8.66 -12.94
N ALA A 48 -16.74 -7.61 -13.53
CA ALA A 48 -15.87 -6.68 -12.82
C ALA A 48 -16.58 -5.87 -11.74
N LEU A 49 -17.80 -5.43 -12.01
CA LEU A 49 -18.61 -4.68 -11.07
C LEU A 49 -19.05 -5.54 -9.87
N VAL A 50 -19.37 -6.82 -10.12
CA VAL A 50 -19.72 -7.77 -9.06
C VAL A 50 -18.50 -8.17 -8.24
N LEU A 51 -17.40 -8.56 -8.89
CA LEU A 51 -16.20 -9.05 -8.19
C LEU A 51 -15.36 -7.94 -7.57
N GLY A 52 -15.31 -6.76 -8.20
CA GLY A 52 -14.51 -5.62 -7.79
C GLY A 52 -15.32 -4.49 -7.17
N GLY A 53 -16.46 -4.14 -7.76
CA GLY A 53 -17.31 -3.05 -7.28
C GLY A 53 -18.02 -3.34 -5.95
N ILE A 54 -18.60 -4.53 -5.79
CA ILE A 54 -19.27 -4.91 -4.52
C ILE A 54 -18.34 -4.81 -3.31
N PRO A 55 -17.15 -5.44 -3.28
CA PRO A 55 -16.29 -5.34 -2.09
C PRO A 55 -15.86 -3.91 -1.79
N LEU A 56 -15.56 -3.10 -2.82
CA LEU A 56 -15.23 -1.67 -2.65
C LEU A 56 -16.39 -0.87 -2.05
N VAL A 57 -17.60 -1.02 -2.59
CA VAL A 57 -18.78 -0.32 -2.07
C VAL A 57 -19.09 -0.75 -0.63
N LEU A 58 -18.95 -2.03 -0.31
CA LEU A 58 -19.12 -2.52 1.07
C LEU A 58 -18.07 -1.94 2.03
N GLU A 59 -16.82 -1.80 1.58
CA GLU A 59 -15.76 -1.16 2.34
C GLU A 59 -16.05 0.32 2.60
N LEU A 60 -16.42 1.07 1.54
CA LEU A 60 -16.82 2.46 1.66
C LEU A 60 -18.05 2.65 2.56
N LEU A 61 -19.01 1.72 2.51
CA LEU A 61 -20.18 1.76 3.37
C LEU A 61 -19.81 1.51 4.84
N ARG A 62 -18.85 0.63 5.11
CA ARG A 62 -18.33 0.40 6.47
C ARG A 62 -17.60 1.63 7.00
N LEU A 63 -16.78 2.27 6.19
CA LEU A 63 -16.10 3.52 6.54
C LEU A 63 -17.10 4.63 6.86
N ALA A 64 -18.12 4.80 6.01
CA ALA A 64 -19.20 5.75 6.24
C ALA A 64 -19.98 5.46 7.52
N TRP A 65 -20.24 4.17 7.83
CA TRP A 65 -20.92 3.76 9.06
C TRP A 65 -20.11 4.13 10.32
N ASN A 66 -18.79 4.06 10.24
CA ASN A 66 -17.87 4.46 11.32
C ASN A 66 -17.68 5.98 11.43
N ARG A 67 -18.43 6.78 10.65
CA ARG A 67 -18.32 8.26 10.54
C ARG A 67 -16.99 8.74 9.95
N GLU A 68 -16.28 7.88 9.23
CA GLU A 68 -15.08 8.23 8.49
C GLU A 68 -15.48 8.64 7.06
N PHE A 69 -15.84 9.91 6.91
CA PHE A 69 -16.24 10.47 5.62
C PHE A 69 -15.00 10.89 4.82
N GLY A 70 -14.62 10.08 3.84
CA GLY A 70 -13.58 10.40 2.85
C GLY A 70 -14.16 10.90 1.53
N SER A 71 -13.29 11.43 0.66
CA SER A 71 -13.62 11.75 -0.75
C SER A 71 -14.17 10.56 -1.52
N ASP A 72 -13.77 9.37 -1.12
CA ASP A 72 -14.02 8.12 -1.84
C ASP A 72 -15.46 7.65 -1.74
N LEU A 73 -16.24 8.18 -0.79
CA LEU A 73 -17.66 7.89 -0.66
C LEU A 73 -18.44 8.35 -1.90
N LEU A 74 -18.03 9.46 -2.52
CA LEU A 74 -18.62 9.93 -3.78
C LEU A 74 -18.39 8.92 -4.91
N ALA A 75 -17.22 8.25 -4.92
CA ALA A 75 -16.93 7.18 -5.88
C ALA A 75 -17.85 5.97 -5.62
N GLY A 76 -18.06 5.58 -4.36
CA GLY A 76 -19.01 4.52 -4.00
C GLY A 76 -20.44 4.80 -4.48
N ILE A 77 -20.94 6.02 -4.26
CA ILE A 77 -22.25 6.47 -4.74
C ILE A 77 -22.30 6.43 -6.27
N SER A 78 -21.23 6.84 -6.94
CA SER A 78 -21.12 6.83 -8.40
C SER A 78 -21.21 5.40 -8.95
N ILE A 79 -20.52 4.44 -8.33
CA ILE A 79 -20.57 3.02 -8.72
C ILE A 79 -22.01 2.49 -8.63
N VAL A 80 -22.70 2.73 -7.51
CA VAL A 80 -24.09 2.30 -7.31
C VAL A 80 -25.01 2.96 -8.34
N THR A 81 -24.84 4.25 -8.57
CA THR A 81 -25.65 5.02 -9.52
C THR A 81 -25.46 4.51 -10.95
N SER A 82 -24.23 4.22 -11.35
CA SER A 82 -23.94 3.63 -12.66
C SER A 82 -24.64 2.29 -12.87
N VAL A 83 -24.74 1.45 -11.82
CA VAL A 83 -25.48 0.18 -11.90
C VAL A 83 -26.97 0.42 -12.12
N ILE A 84 -27.56 1.35 -11.37
CA ILE A 84 -28.99 1.70 -11.46
C ILE A 84 -29.33 2.26 -12.85
N LEU A 85 -28.45 3.09 -13.40
CA LEU A 85 -28.62 3.71 -14.72
C LEU A 85 -28.30 2.75 -15.89
N GLY A 86 -27.76 1.55 -15.61
CA GLY A 86 -27.32 0.61 -16.64
C GLY A 86 -26.00 1.01 -17.33
N GLU A 87 -25.30 2.01 -16.81
CA GLU A 87 -24.03 2.52 -17.34
C GLU A 87 -22.83 1.74 -16.76
N TYR A 88 -22.76 0.45 -17.06
CA TYR A 88 -21.77 -0.46 -16.47
C TYR A 88 -20.32 -0.08 -16.77
N LEU A 89 -20.06 0.52 -17.95
CA LEU A 89 -18.73 0.98 -18.33
C LEU A 89 -18.27 2.12 -17.42
N ALA A 90 -19.14 3.09 -17.16
CA ALA A 90 -18.85 4.20 -16.25
C ALA A 90 -18.59 3.68 -14.83
N GLY A 91 -19.41 2.75 -14.34
CA GLY A 91 -19.20 2.13 -13.03
C GLY A 91 -17.88 1.39 -12.92
N THR A 92 -17.50 0.63 -13.96
CA THR A 92 -16.23 -0.11 -14.00
C THR A 92 -15.02 0.82 -14.09
N LEU A 93 -15.14 1.95 -14.78
CA LEU A 93 -14.11 3.00 -14.79
C LEU A 93 -13.90 3.60 -13.40
N VAL A 94 -14.97 3.89 -12.66
CA VAL A 94 -14.85 4.39 -11.29
C VAL A 94 -14.20 3.34 -10.37
N VAL A 95 -14.58 2.05 -10.50
CA VAL A 95 -13.92 0.95 -9.79
C VAL A 95 -12.41 0.91 -10.09
N LEU A 96 -12.03 1.05 -11.36
CA LEU A 96 -10.63 1.10 -11.78
C LEU A 96 -9.90 2.30 -11.16
N MET A 97 -10.48 3.49 -11.23
CA MET A 97 -9.87 4.71 -10.70
C MET A 97 -9.63 4.59 -9.20
N LEU A 98 -10.62 4.12 -8.44
CA LEU A 98 -10.53 4.00 -6.99
C LEU A 98 -9.50 2.93 -6.59
N SER A 99 -9.65 1.70 -7.09
CA SER A 99 -8.73 0.60 -6.77
C SER A 99 -7.30 0.85 -7.27
N GLY A 100 -7.16 1.51 -8.43
CA GLY A 100 -5.87 1.93 -8.97
C GLY A 100 -5.20 3.00 -8.11
N GLY A 101 -5.96 4.00 -7.64
CA GLY A 101 -5.48 5.02 -6.72
C GLY A 101 -4.95 4.43 -5.42
N GLN A 102 -5.75 3.56 -4.77
CA GLN A 102 -5.35 2.87 -3.54
C GLN A 102 -4.10 1.99 -3.74
N ALA A 103 -4.02 1.27 -4.87
CA ALA A 103 -2.85 0.46 -5.19
C ALA A 103 -1.57 1.32 -5.35
N LEU A 104 -1.67 2.48 -5.99
CA LEU A 104 -0.56 3.43 -6.16
C LEU A 104 -0.15 4.09 -4.84
N GLU A 105 -1.13 4.48 -4.02
CA GLU A 105 -0.88 5.03 -2.68
C GLU A 105 -0.13 4.00 -1.82
N ASN A 106 -0.62 2.77 -1.79
CA ASN A 106 0.01 1.67 -1.07
C ASN A 106 1.45 1.40 -1.58
N TYR A 107 1.71 1.57 -2.88
CA TYR A 107 3.07 1.48 -3.43
C TYR A 107 3.96 2.63 -2.94
N ALA A 108 3.45 3.87 -2.95
CA ALA A 108 4.17 5.04 -2.49
C ALA A 108 4.53 4.94 -1.00
N VAL A 109 3.58 4.53 -0.16
CA VAL A 109 3.81 4.33 1.29
C VAL A 109 4.89 3.29 1.53
N ARG A 110 4.84 2.14 0.84
CA ARG A 110 5.88 1.10 0.98
C ARG A 110 7.26 1.60 0.57
N SER A 111 7.34 2.35 -0.53
CA SER A 111 8.60 2.95 -0.98
C SER A 111 9.16 3.86 0.11
N ALA A 112 8.35 4.77 0.65
CA ALA A 112 8.74 5.66 1.73
C ALA A 112 9.18 4.92 3.00
N SER A 113 8.42 3.92 3.45
CA SER A 113 8.77 3.11 4.62
C SER A 113 10.07 2.33 4.43
N SER A 114 10.34 1.81 3.22
CA SER A 114 11.57 1.05 2.94
C SER A 114 12.83 1.88 3.10
N VAL A 115 12.77 3.18 2.79
CA VAL A 115 13.89 4.12 2.97
C VAL A 115 14.17 4.36 4.46
N LEU A 116 13.12 4.58 5.26
CA LEU A 116 13.24 4.73 6.70
C LEU A 116 13.74 3.43 7.36
N GLU A 117 13.26 2.29 6.90
CA GLU A 117 13.71 0.98 7.38
C GLU A 117 15.18 0.73 7.04
N ALA A 118 15.66 1.17 5.87
CA ALA A 118 17.06 1.10 5.50
C ALA A 118 17.95 2.01 6.37
N LEU A 119 17.46 3.18 6.79
CA LEU A 119 18.14 4.03 7.76
C LEU A 119 18.17 3.38 9.15
N ALA A 120 17.04 2.85 9.62
CA ALA A 120 16.94 2.17 10.91
C ALA A 120 17.89 0.95 11.00
N ARG A 121 18.03 0.18 9.91
CA ARG A 121 18.97 -0.96 9.83
C ARG A 121 20.45 -0.57 9.93
N ARG A 122 20.79 0.71 9.74
CA ARG A 122 22.16 1.21 9.89
C ARG A 122 22.46 1.72 11.30
N MET A 123 21.48 1.78 12.20
CA MET A 123 21.74 2.15 13.58
C MET A 123 22.51 1.01 14.28
N PRO A 124 23.61 1.31 14.98
CA PRO A 124 24.36 0.32 15.73
C PRO A 124 23.49 -0.27 16.84
N THR A 125 23.56 -1.59 17.03
CA THR A 125 22.80 -2.32 18.06
C THR A 125 23.65 -2.71 19.27
N VAL A 126 24.97 -2.51 19.16
CA VAL A 126 25.99 -2.87 20.14
C VAL A 126 26.87 -1.65 20.38
N ALA A 127 27.29 -1.46 21.62
CA ALA A 127 28.29 -0.47 22.01
C ALA A 127 29.47 -1.17 22.69
N HIS A 128 30.67 -0.61 22.54
CA HIS A 128 31.89 -1.13 23.14
C HIS A 128 32.17 -0.38 24.45
N ARG A 129 31.73 -0.91 25.60
CA ARG A 129 31.94 -0.26 26.90
C ARG A 129 33.34 -0.56 27.43
N ARG A 130 34.03 0.49 27.91
CA ARG A 130 35.32 0.40 28.60
C ARG A 130 35.10 0.30 30.10
N ARG A 131 35.60 -0.76 30.73
CA ARG A 131 35.54 -0.94 32.20
C ARG A 131 36.83 -1.55 32.73
N GLY A 132 37.50 -0.85 33.65
CA GLY A 132 38.72 -1.36 34.30
C GLY A 132 39.88 -1.65 33.34
N GLY A 133 39.95 -0.95 32.21
CA GLY A 133 40.97 -1.15 31.18
C GLY A 133 40.66 -2.21 30.11
N ALA A 134 39.56 -2.97 30.26
CA ALA A 134 39.06 -3.88 29.23
C ALA A 134 37.90 -3.25 28.45
N ILE A 135 37.69 -3.73 27.21
CA ILE A 135 36.54 -3.37 26.36
C ILE A 135 35.61 -4.57 26.32
N GLU A 136 34.32 -4.35 26.59
CA GLU A 136 33.25 -5.35 26.52
C GLU A 136 32.13 -4.90 25.58
N ASP A 137 31.60 -5.83 24.80
CA ASP A 137 30.47 -5.57 23.91
C ASP A 137 29.17 -5.68 24.70
N VAL A 138 28.39 -4.61 24.71
CA VAL A 138 27.10 -4.55 25.39
C VAL A 138 25.99 -4.18 24.41
N PRO A 139 24.77 -4.74 24.57
CA PRO A 139 23.60 -4.24 23.87
C PRO A 139 23.44 -2.74 24.10
N LEU A 140 23.00 -1.99 23.08
CA LEU A 140 22.80 -0.55 23.20
C LEU A 140 21.86 -0.18 24.37
N ASP A 141 20.86 -1.03 24.62
CA ASP A 141 19.88 -0.85 25.71
C ASP A 141 20.50 -0.95 27.12
N ASP A 142 21.69 -1.56 27.25
CA ASP A 142 22.40 -1.74 28.52
C ASP A 142 23.40 -0.60 28.81
N VAL A 143 23.57 0.35 27.88
CA VAL A 143 24.43 1.53 28.05
C VAL A 143 23.76 2.51 29.02
N ARG A 144 24.52 2.97 30.02
CA ARG A 144 24.03 3.90 31.04
C ARG A 144 24.75 5.24 30.96
N PRO A 145 24.15 6.33 31.46
CA PRO A 145 24.88 7.58 31.70
C PRO A 145 26.14 7.30 32.53
N ASP A 146 27.22 8.02 32.22
CA ASP A 146 28.57 7.87 32.80
C ASP A 146 29.35 6.60 32.38
N ASP A 147 28.82 5.75 31.49
CA ASP A 147 29.61 4.68 30.87
C ASP A 147 30.64 5.26 29.88
N GLU A 148 31.88 4.76 29.91
CA GLU A 148 32.89 5.08 28.91
C GLU A 148 32.71 4.16 27.68
N ILE A 149 32.49 4.73 26.50
CA ILE A 149 32.28 3.98 25.26
C ILE A 149 33.47 4.18 24.33
N ALA A 150 34.08 3.07 23.90
CA ALA A 150 35.09 3.06 22.85
C ALA A 150 34.42 3.05 21.47
N ILE A 151 34.95 3.84 20.54
CA ILE A 151 34.48 3.89 19.15
C ILE A 151 35.67 3.57 18.26
N PHE A 152 35.60 2.51 17.46
CA PHE A 152 36.69 2.14 16.57
C PHE A 152 36.66 2.96 15.26
N PRO A 153 37.80 3.10 14.56
CA PRO A 153 37.83 3.78 13.27
C PRO A 153 36.80 3.20 12.29
N HIS A 154 36.06 4.07 11.61
CA HIS A 154 34.97 3.74 10.67
C HIS A 154 33.70 3.17 11.31
N GLU A 155 33.56 3.18 12.63
CA GLU A 155 32.30 2.89 13.30
C GLU A 155 31.41 4.13 13.45
N ILE A 156 30.11 3.90 13.53
CA ILE A 156 29.12 4.93 13.80
C ILE A 156 29.04 5.11 15.32
N CYS A 157 29.01 6.36 15.78
CA CYS A 157 28.83 6.67 17.19
C CYS A 157 27.49 6.09 17.70
N PRO A 158 27.50 5.16 18.69
CA PRO A 158 26.28 4.45 19.09
C PRO A 158 25.35 5.28 19.99
N VAL A 159 25.89 6.21 20.76
CA VAL A 159 25.16 7.08 21.69
C VAL A 159 25.74 8.49 21.67
N ASP A 160 24.95 9.48 22.08
CA ASP A 160 25.44 10.84 22.32
C ASP A 160 26.33 10.89 23.57
N GLY A 161 27.40 11.69 23.55
CA GLY A 161 28.33 11.80 24.66
C GLY A 161 29.37 12.91 24.50
N VAL A 162 30.30 12.99 25.45
CA VAL A 162 31.43 13.94 25.43
C VAL A 162 32.72 13.17 25.21
N VAL A 163 33.57 13.64 24.29
CA VAL A 163 34.88 13.04 24.02
C VAL A 163 35.82 13.32 25.20
N ILE A 164 36.27 12.26 25.86
CA ILE A 164 37.21 12.33 26.99
C ILE A 164 38.66 12.02 26.59
N ASP A 165 38.86 11.25 25.52
CA ASP A 165 40.17 10.81 25.03
C ASP A 165 40.11 10.49 23.52
N GLY A 166 41.22 10.74 22.80
CA GLY A 166 41.35 10.53 21.36
C GLY A 166 41.07 11.76 20.47
N HIS A 167 41.46 11.64 19.19
CA HIS A 167 41.24 12.66 18.16
C HIS A 167 40.67 12.00 16.89
N GLY A 168 39.59 12.56 16.35
CA GLY A 168 39.06 12.18 15.05
C GLY A 168 39.81 12.90 13.93
N VAL A 169 40.01 12.23 12.80
CA VAL A 169 40.51 12.83 11.54
C VAL A 169 39.38 12.90 10.54
#